data_AF-V6IBF3-F1
#
_entry.id   AF-V6IBF3-F1
#
_cell.length_a   1.000
_cell.length_b   1.000
_cell.length_c   1.000
_cell.angle_alpha   90.00
_cell.angle_beta   90.00
_cell.angle_gamma   90.00
#
_symmetry.space_group_name_H-M   'P 1'
#
loop_
_entity.id
_entity.type
_entity.pdbx_description
1 polymer ?
#
loop_
_entity_poly.entity_id
_entity_poly.type
_entity_poly.pdbx_seq_one_letter_code
_entity_poly.pdbx_strand_id
1 'polypeptide(L)'
;MFSNANTALVKKKVTVHGKNGDYQAFRNTKVNEDVRTPREKKIDHARSERNRINYKNEKSEKEIQREKEISKRHLEFESLSKEQRRTYGTGPKLPKPGMIMRVYAKGRANVGGMLAKIKEVASDGKSVVCELTSGVTHTLPLEHLEFAKSGLFSD
;
A
#
# COMPACT_ATOMS: atom_id res chain seq x y z
N MET A 1 43.82 21.94 -37.38
CA MET A 1 43.57 20.51 -37.61
C MET A 1 42.74 20.00 -36.43
N PHE A 2 41.43 19.89 -36.59
CA PHE A 2 40.54 19.44 -35.51
C PHE A 2 40.51 17.91 -35.47
N SER A 3 41.12 17.31 -34.45
CA SER A 3 41.06 15.88 -34.19
C SER A 3 39.68 15.51 -33.62
N ASN A 4 38.91 14.73 -34.38
CA ASN A 4 37.60 14.21 -33.97
C ASN A 4 37.75 13.21 -32.80
N ALA A 5 37.64 13.69 -31.57
CA ALA A 5 37.78 12.90 -30.34
C ALA A 5 36.56 12.03 -29.98
N ASN A 6 35.71 11.63 -30.93
CA ASN A 6 34.46 10.88 -30.65
C ASN A 6 34.26 9.63 -31.53
N THR A 7 35.35 8.96 -31.93
CA THR A 7 35.27 7.68 -32.68
C THR A 7 35.98 6.54 -31.96
N ALA A 8 35.79 6.41 -30.65
CA ALA A 8 36.19 5.20 -29.94
C ALA A 8 35.32 4.03 -30.42
N LEU A 9 35.90 3.13 -31.21
CA LEU A 9 35.24 1.87 -31.58
C LEU A 9 35.38 0.91 -30.40
N VAL A 10 34.25 0.43 -29.88
CA VAL A 10 34.22 -0.54 -28.78
C VAL A 10 33.91 -1.93 -29.35
N LYS A 11 34.70 -2.93 -28.96
CA LYS A 11 34.43 -4.33 -29.29
C LYS A 11 33.31 -4.85 -28.40
N LYS A 12 32.13 -5.11 -28.98
CA LYS A 12 30.98 -5.67 -28.26
C LYS A 12 30.73 -7.10 -28.72
N LYS A 13 30.46 -8.00 -27.77
CA LYS A 13 30.07 -9.39 -28.04
C LYS A 13 28.62 -9.41 -28.51
N VAL A 14 28.35 -9.99 -29.67
CA VAL A 14 27.04 -10.05 -30.31
C VAL A 14 26.75 -11.47 -30.77
N THR A 15 25.49 -11.88 -30.68
CA THR A 15 25.01 -13.16 -31.21
C THR A 15 24.80 -13.03 -32.72
N VAL A 16 25.43 -13.91 -33.49
CA VAL A 16 25.30 -14.00 -34.95
C VAL A 16 24.54 -15.27 -35.29
N HIS A 17 23.44 -15.13 -36.01
CA HIS A 17 22.61 -16.24 -36.47
C HIS A 17 23.19 -16.79 -37.78
N GLY A 18 23.85 -17.95 -37.72
CA GLY A 18 24.45 -18.63 -38.87
C GLY A 18 23.61 -19.81 -39.35
N LYS A 19 23.87 -20.30 -40.58
CA LYS A 19 23.19 -21.48 -41.15
C LYS A 19 23.35 -22.76 -40.32
N ASN A 20 24.43 -22.85 -39.52
CA ASN A 20 24.75 -24.00 -38.67
C ASN A 20 24.45 -23.74 -37.18
N GLY A 21 23.69 -22.69 -36.86
CA GLY A 21 23.34 -22.30 -35.50
C GLY A 21 23.93 -20.96 -35.07
N ASP A 22 23.53 -20.55 -33.87
CA ASP A 22 23.86 -19.25 -33.30
C ASP A 22 25.23 -19.28 -32.63
N TYR A 23 26.10 -18.32 -32.94
CA TYR A 23 27.43 -18.20 -32.34
C TYR A 23 27.71 -16.77 -31.90
N GLN A 24 28.66 -16.61 -30.96
CA GLN A 24 29.03 -15.30 -30.42
C GLN A 24 30.24 -14.74 -31.17
N ALA A 25 30.13 -13.52 -31.68
CA ALA A 25 31.22 -12.82 -32.36
C ALA A 25 31.42 -11.41 -31.77
N PHE A 26 32.64 -10.91 -31.80
CA PHE A 26 32.92 -9.52 -31.41
C PHE A 26 32.84 -8.61 -32.65
N ARG A 27 32.02 -7.56 -32.58
CA ARG A 27 31.95 -6.53 -33.63
C ARG A 27 32.43 -5.19 -33.07
N ASN A 28 33.14 -4.44 -33.91
CA ASN A 28 33.49 -3.05 -33.62
C ASN A 28 32.24 -2.19 -33.82
N THR A 29 31.78 -1.53 -32.77
CA THR A 29 30.58 -0.68 -32.80
C THR A 29 30.91 0.70 -32.26
N LYS A 30 30.25 1.74 -32.75
CA LYS A 30 30.42 3.09 -32.19
C LYS A 30 29.81 3.13 -30.78
N VAL A 31 30.39 3.96 -29.92
CA VAL A 31 29.78 4.25 -28.60
C VAL A 31 28.37 4.78 -28.84
N ASN A 32 27.37 4.21 -28.14
CA ASN A 32 25.93 4.48 -28.25
C ASN A 32 25.19 3.94 -29.49
N GLU A 33 25.81 3.10 -30.32
CA GLU A 33 25.12 2.44 -31.43
C GLU A 33 24.32 1.21 -30.94
N ASP A 34 23.05 1.11 -31.36
CA ASP A 34 22.19 -0.01 -31.00
C ASP A 34 22.48 -1.24 -31.87
N VAL A 35 23.23 -2.17 -31.29
CA VAL A 35 23.69 -3.42 -31.93
C VAL A 35 22.65 -4.55 -31.86
N ARG A 36 21.48 -4.29 -31.26
CA ARG A 36 20.48 -5.35 -31.01
C ARG A 36 19.85 -5.81 -32.31
N THR A 37 19.65 -7.11 -32.44
CA THR A 37 18.91 -7.67 -33.59
C THR A 37 17.43 -7.29 -33.53
N PRO A 38 16.69 -7.32 -34.66
CA PRO A 38 15.24 -7.08 -34.65
C PRO A 38 14.48 -7.99 -33.68
N ARG A 39 14.96 -9.22 -33.45
CA ARG A 39 14.38 -10.17 -32.50
C ARG A 39 14.62 -9.75 -31.05
N GLU A 40 15.84 -9.33 -30.71
CA GLU A 40 16.19 -8.82 -29.37
C GLU A 40 15.39 -7.57 -29.02
N LYS A 41 15.21 -6.65 -29.98
CA LYS A 41 14.37 -5.46 -29.81
C LYS A 41 12.91 -5.81 -29.48
N LYS A 42 12.34 -6.81 -30.15
CA LYS A 42 10.98 -7.30 -29.84
C LYS A 42 10.88 -7.90 -28.44
N ILE A 43 11.89 -8.66 -28.00
CA ILE A 43 11.92 -9.26 -26.67
C ILE A 43 12.01 -8.17 -25.59
N ASP A 44 12.87 -7.17 -25.79
CA ASP A 44 13.04 -6.07 -24.84
C ASP A 44 11.78 -5.21 -24.76
N HIS A 45 11.13 -4.92 -25.89
CA HIS A 45 9.84 -4.24 -25.92
C HIS A 45 8.75 -5.04 -25.18
N ALA A 46 8.70 -6.36 -25.38
CA ALA A 46 7.75 -7.21 -24.66
C ALA A 46 8.02 -7.25 -23.14
N ARG A 47 9.30 -7.21 -22.73
CA ARG A 47 9.69 -7.10 -21.33
C ARG A 47 9.35 -5.74 -20.74
N SER A 48 9.59 -4.64 -21.47
CA SER A 48 9.27 -3.29 -21.01
C SER A 48 7.76 -3.11 -20.83
N GLU A 49 6.96 -3.60 -21.77
CA GLU A 49 5.50 -3.54 -21.66
C GLU A 49 4.96 -4.42 -20.51
N ARG A 50 5.54 -5.60 -20.27
CA ARG A 50 5.16 -6.44 -19.12
C ARG A 50 5.49 -5.78 -17.78
N ASN A 51 6.62 -5.08 -17.70
CA ASN A 51 7.06 -4.39 -16.50
C ASN A 51 6.47 -2.98 -16.36
N ARG A 52 5.68 -2.53 -17.35
CA ARG A 52 5.02 -1.24 -17.32
C ARG A 52 3.87 -1.29 -16.33
N ILE A 53 4.10 -0.75 -15.14
CA ILE A 53 3.05 -0.52 -14.15
C ILE A 53 2.14 0.58 -14.70
N ASN A 54 1.00 0.19 -15.25
CA ASN A 54 -0.03 1.13 -15.69
C ASN A 54 -0.73 1.73 -14.46
N TYR A 55 -0.30 2.91 -14.02
CA TYR A 55 -1.00 3.75 -13.03
C TYR A 55 -2.21 4.46 -13.65
N LYS A 56 -3.11 3.73 -14.30
CA LYS A 56 -4.42 4.27 -14.72
C LYS A 56 -5.53 3.49 -14.05
N ASN A 57 -5.67 3.69 -12.75
CA ASN A 57 -6.97 3.58 -12.09
C ASN A 57 -7.50 5.00 -11.94
N GLU A 58 -8.18 5.50 -12.97
CA GLU A 58 -9.01 6.69 -12.82
C GLU A 58 -10.13 6.32 -11.83
N LYS A 59 -9.96 6.74 -10.57
CA LYS A 59 -10.95 6.49 -9.52
C LYS A 59 -12.25 7.18 -9.89
N SER A 60 -13.37 6.47 -9.71
CA SER A 60 -14.69 7.07 -9.96
C SER A 60 -14.96 8.22 -8.98
N GLU A 61 -15.76 9.21 -9.39
CA GLU A 61 -16.14 10.34 -8.51
C GLU A 61 -16.77 9.87 -7.18
N LYS A 62 -17.52 8.75 -7.24
CA LYS A 62 -18.14 8.12 -6.07
C LYS A 62 -17.11 7.52 -5.11
N GLU A 63 -16.01 6.98 -5.61
CA GLU A 63 -14.92 6.47 -4.75
C GLU A 63 -14.17 7.63 -4.10
N ILE A 64 -13.92 8.71 -4.82
CA ILE A 64 -13.27 9.91 -4.29
C ILE A 64 -14.10 10.52 -3.16
N GLN A 65 -15.43 10.59 -3.32
CA GLN A 65 -16.33 11.06 -2.25
C GLN A 65 -16.29 10.15 -1.03
N ARG A 66 -16.38 8.82 -1.21
CA ARG A 66 -16.28 7.87 -0.10
C ARG A 66 -14.95 7.98 0.63
N GLU A 67 -13.84 8.10 -0.10
CA GLU A 67 -12.50 8.28 0.49
C GLU A 67 -12.43 9.56 1.34
N LYS A 68 -13.02 10.66 0.86
CA LYS A 68 -13.09 11.92 1.62
C LYS A 68 -13.93 11.77 2.90
N GLU A 69 -15.07 11.11 2.83
CA GLU A 69 -15.93 10.85 4.00
C GLU A 69 -15.27 9.95 5.04
N ILE A 70 -14.58 8.90 4.60
CA ILE A 70 -13.80 8.02 5.48
C ILE A 70 -12.66 8.82 6.13
N SER A 71 -11.94 9.63 5.34
CA SER A 71 -10.83 10.45 5.84
C SER A 71 -11.29 11.46 6.91
N LYS A 72 -12.43 12.12 6.69
CA LYS A 72 -13.01 13.06 7.67
C LYS A 72 -13.37 12.35 8.98
N ARG A 73 -14.08 11.22 8.90
CA ARG A 73 -14.46 10.44 10.09
C ARG A 73 -13.25 9.88 10.83
N HIS A 74 -12.19 9.52 10.11
CA HIS A 74 -10.97 9.07 10.74
C HIS A 74 -10.33 10.18 11.59
N LEU A 75 -10.20 11.39 11.03
CA LEU A 75 -9.70 12.57 11.76
C LEU A 75 -10.55 12.89 12.99
N GLU A 76 -11.88 12.81 12.88
CA GLU A 76 -12.80 12.99 14.01
C GLU A 76 -12.60 11.92 15.09
N PHE A 77 -12.40 10.66 14.72
CA PHE A 77 -12.16 9.59 15.69
C PHE A 77 -10.83 9.77 16.41
N GLU A 78 -9.80 10.24 15.70
CA GLU A 78 -8.50 10.55 16.31
C GLU A 78 -8.58 11.73 17.28
N SER A 79 -9.30 12.80 16.92
CA SER A 79 -9.49 13.95 17.81
C SER A 79 -10.27 13.56 19.06
N LEU A 80 -11.40 12.86 18.91
CA LEU A 80 -12.20 12.35 20.02
C LEU A 80 -11.41 11.36 20.90
N SER A 81 -10.61 10.48 20.30
CA SER A 81 -9.74 9.58 21.06
C SER A 81 -8.71 10.37 21.89
N LYS A 82 -8.11 11.42 21.32
CA LYS A 82 -7.15 12.28 22.01
C LYS A 82 -7.81 13.07 23.15
N GLU A 83 -9.02 13.58 22.95
CA GLU A 83 -9.80 14.24 24.00
C GLU A 83 -10.18 13.26 25.12
N GLN A 84 -10.67 12.08 24.77
CA GLN A 84 -11.00 11.04 25.73
C GLN A 84 -9.78 10.66 26.59
N ARG A 85 -8.57 10.58 26.02
CA ARG A 85 -7.34 10.36 26.80
C ARG A 85 -7.01 11.48 27.78
N ARG A 86 -7.36 12.73 27.46
CA ARG A 86 -7.13 13.88 28.35
C ARG A 86 -8.12 13.88 29.52
N THR A 87 -9.38 13.59 29.25
CA THR A 87 -10.45 13.56 30.27
C THR A 87 -10.41 12.30 31.11
N TYR A 88 -9.96 11.18 30.53
CA TYR A 88 -9.98 9.87 31.16
C TYR A 88 -8.57 9.29 31.22
N GLY A 89 -8.04 9.17 32.45
CA GLY A 89 -6.72 8.56 32.70
C GLY A 89 -6.62 7.07 32.32
N THR A 90 -5.47 6.47 32.62
CA THR A 90 -5.01 5.11 32.28
C THR A 90 -5.71 3.99 33.09
N GLY A 91 -7.05 3.95 33.11
CA GLY A 91 -7.82 2.90 33.77
C GLY A 91 -8.49 1.94 32.77
N PRO A 92 -8.62 0.63 33.09
CA PRO A 92 -9.48 -0.28 32.32
C PRO A 92 -10.93 0.17 32.50
N LYS A 93 -11.56 0.59 31.40
CA LYS A 93 -12.96 1.04 31.41
C LYS A 93 -13.80 0.09 30.60
N LEU A 94 -14.90 -0.33 31.22
CA LEU A 94 -15.98 -0.99 30.51
C LEU A 94 -16.43 -0.07 29.36
N PRO A 95 -16.62 -0.63 28.15
CA PRO A 95 -17.07 0.14 27.00
C PRO A 95 -18.41 0.80 27.33
N LYS A 96 -18.52 2.11 27.07
CA LYS A 96 -19.79 2.83 27.17
C LYS A 96 -20.18 3.36 25.79
N PRO A 97 -21.49 3.49 25.52
CA PRO A 97 -21.98 4.22 24.37
C PRO A 97 -21.29 5.58 24.22
N GLY A 98 -20.83 5.88 23.00
CA GLY A 98 -20.11 7.11 22.66
C GLY A 98 -18.59 7.07 22.86
N MET A 99 -18.04 6.03 23.48
CA MET A 99 -16.58 5.90 23.65
C MET A 99 -15.89 5.46 22.35
N ILE A 100 -14.66 5.96 22.13
CA ILE A 100 -13.79 5.55 21.02
C ILE A 100 -12.76 4.57 21.56
N MET A 101 -12.78 3.34 21.05
CA MET A 101 -11.88 2.27 21.46
C MET A 101 -11.14 1.72 20.24
N ARG A 102 -9.96 1.14 20.47
CA ARG A 102 -9.18 0.46 19.45
C ARG A 102 -9.59 -1.00 19.40
N VAL A 103 -9.84 -1.49 18.19
CA VAL A 103 -10.22 -2.88 17.94
C VAL A 103 -8.96 -3.74 17.83
N TYR A 104 -8.89 -4.79 18.64
CA TYR A 104 -7.89 -5.85 18.61
C TYR A 104 -8.56 -7.18 18.33
N ALA A 105 -9.09 -7.34 17.12
CA ALA A 105 -9.64 -8.61 16.67
C ALA A 105 -8.51 -9.51 16.14
N LYS A 106 -7.85 -10.24 17.04
CA LYS A 106 -6.83 -11.24 16.66
C LYS A 106 -7.47 -12.27 15.71
N GLY A 107 -6.97 -12.36 14.47
CA GLY A 107 -7.47 -13.28 13.45
C GLY A 107 -8.53 -12.71 12.48
N ARG A 108 -8.97 -11.44 12.63
CA ARG A 108 -9.76 -10.75 11.59
C ARG A 108 -8.91 -9.66 10.92
N ALA A 109 -8.33 -10.01 9.78
CA ALA A 109 -7.37 -9.18 9.04
C ALA A 109 -7.85 -7.75 8.72
N ASN A 110 -9.16 -7.53 8.61
CA ASN A 110 -9.72 -6.28 8.11
C ASN A 110 -10.13 -5.27 9.21
N VAL A 111 -10.11 -5.67 10.49
CA VAL A 111 -10.65 -4.85 11.60
C VAL A 111 -9.64 -4.59 12.72
N GLY A 112 -8.58 -5.40 12.81
CA GLY A 112 -7.52 -5.22 13.80
C GLY A 112 -6.78 -3.90 13.63
N GLY A 113 -6.58 -3.17 14.73
CA GLY A 113 -5.87 -1.90 14.79
C GLY A 113 -6.72 -0.66 14.51
N MET A 114 -7.98 -0.79 14.07
CA MET A 114 -8.84 0.35 13.76
C MET A 114 -9.45 1.01 15.01
N LEU A 115 -9.80 2.30 14.91
CA LEU A 115 -10.62 2.99 15.89
C LEU A 115 -12.10 2.75 15.61
N ALA A 116 -12.87 2.50 16.67
CA ALA A 116 -14.30 2.26 16.60
C ALA A 116 -15.04 3.05 17.67
N LYS A 117 -16.20 3.61 17.29
CA LYS A 117 -17.13 4.27 18.22
C LYS A 117 -18.17 3.28 18.72
N ILE A 118 -18.29 3.15 20.03
CA ILE A 118 -19.29 2.25 20.64
C ILE A 118 -20.66 2.88 20.51
N LYS A 119 -21.61 2.16 19.92
CA LYS A 119 -23.02 2.56 19.88
C LYS A 119 -23.77 1.99 21.06
N GLU A 120 -23.58 0.69 21.30
CA GLU A 120 -24.34 -0.04 22.29
C GLU A 120 -23.51 -1.20 22.85
N VAL A 121 -23.71 -1.52 24.12
CA VAL A 121 -23.24 -2.76 24.72
C VAL A 121 -24.41 -3.72 24.72
N ALA A 122 -24.26 -4.89 24.12
CA ALA A 122 -25.34 -5.85 24.04
C ALA A 122 -25.78 -6.30 25.45
N SER A 123 -27.04 -6.72 25.57
CA SER A 123 -27.64 -7.14 26.85
C SER A 123 -26.95 -8.34 27.49
N ASP A 124 -26.15 -9.09 26.72
CA ASP A 124 -25.32 -10.19 27.18
C ASP A 124 -24.08 -9.74 27.97
N GLY A 125 -23.72 -8.45 27.92
CA GLY A 125 -22.53 -7.87 28.55
C GLY A 125 -21.20 -8.38 27.98
N LYS A 126 -21.23 -9.19 26.91
CA LYS A 126 -20.07 -9.85 26.30
C LYS A 126 -19.74 -9.27 24.94
N SER A 127 -20.74 -8.70 24.27
CA SER A 127 -20.63 -8.19 22.92
C SER A 127 -20.90 -6.69 22.88
N VAL A 128 -20.25 -5.99 21.96
CA VAL A 128 -20.38 -4.55 21.78
C VAL A 128 -20.64 -4.25 20.31
N VAL A 129 -21.62 -3.40 20.05
CA VAL A 129 -21.91 -2.87 18.71
C VAL A 129 -21.11 -1.58 18.54
N CYS A 130 -20.18 -1.59 17.59
CA CYS A 130 -19.31 -0.46 17.31
C CYS A 130 -19.35 -0.06 15.82
N GLU A 131 -19.21 1.23 15.57
CA GLU A 131 -19.07 1.80 14.23
C GLU A 131 -17.60 2.08 13.94
N LEU A 132 -17.08 1.54 12.84
CA LEU A 132 -15.73 1.82 12.37
C LEU A 132 -15.64 3.15 11.62
N THR A 133 -14.42 3.64 11.41
CA THR A 133 -14.16 4.81 10.54
C THR A 133 -14.65 4.63 9.11
N SER A 134 -14.83 3.38 8.66
CA SER A 134 -15.44 3.05 7.37
C SER A 134 -16.95 3.32 7.33
N GLY A 135 -17.62 3.41 8.48
CA GLY A 135 -19.09 3.54 8.62
C GLY A 135 -19.84 2.24 8.77
N VAL A 136 -19.12 1.13 8.68
CA VAL A 136 -19.71 -0.18 8.87
C VAL A 136 -19.84 -0.42 10.37
N THR A 137 -21.01 -0.89 10.78
CA THR A 137 -21.27 -1.35 12.14
C THR A 137 -20.90 -2.82 12.26
N HIS A 138 -20.16 -3.14 13.31
CA HIS A 138 -19.79 -4.51 13.64
C HIS A 138 -20.16 -4.81 15.09
N THR A 139 -20.53 -6.07 15.32
CA THR A 139 -20.64 -6.61 16.67
C THR A 139 -19.34 -7.37 16.96
N LEU A 140 -18.65 -6.96 18.03
CA LEU A 140 -17.38 -7.53 18.45
C LEU A 140 -17.44 -7.93 19.92
N PRO A 141 -16.78 -9.04 20.31
CA PRO A 141 -16.52 -9.35 21.70
C PRO A 141 -15.80 -8.20 22.41
N LEU A 142 -16.14 -8.00 23.68
CA LEU A 142 -15.56 -6.96 24.53
C LEU A 142 -14.04 -7.13 24.71
N GLU A 143 -13.57 -8.38 24.69
CA GLU A 143 -12.13 -8.75 24.75
C GLU A 143 -11.32 -8.24 23.54
N HIS A 144 -11.99 -7.93 22.43
CA HIS A 144 -11.35 -7.38 21.24
C HIS A 144 -11.35 -5.85 21.24
N LEU A 145 -11.70 -5.20 22.35
CA LEU A 145 -11.68 -3.74 22.48
C LEU A 145 -10.73 -3.34 23.59
N GLU A 146 -9.78 -2.47 23.28
CA GLU A 146 -9.02 -1.77 24.30
C GLU A 146 -9.16 -0.27 24.14
N PHE A 147 -8.94 0.46 25.23
CA PHE A 147 -8.79 1.90 25.13
C PHE A 147 -7.63 2.19 24.18
N ALA A 148 -7.81 3.13 23.25
CA ALA A 148 -6.76 3.50 22.31
C ALA A 148 -5.62 4.17 23.10
N LYS A 149 -4.66 3.38 23.59
CA LYS A 149 -3.45 3.87 24.27
C LYS A 149 -2.52 4.52 23.24
N SER A 150 -1.77 5.53 23.67
CA SER A 150 -0.85 6.29 22.81
C SER A 150 0.49 5.58 22.51
N GLY A 151 0.69 4.35 22.98
CA GLY A 151 1.95 3.62 22.87
C GLY A 151 1.79 2.24 22.25
N LEU A 152 1.56 2.18 20.94
CA LEU A 152 1.58 0.92 20.18
C LEU A 152 2.81 0.76 19.30
N PHE A 153 3.83 1.59 19.53
CA PHE A 153 5.18 1.38 19.02
C PHE A 153 6.14 1.45 20.20
N SER A 154 6.25 0.35 20.92
CA SER A 154 7.38 0.03 21.78
C SER A 154 7.61 -1.47 21.64
N ASP A 155 8.07 -1.85 20.45
CA ASP A 155 9.09 -2.88 20.16
C ASP A 155 9.57 -2.68 18.72
#